data_AF-A0A348S2E0-F1
#
_entry.id   AF-A0A348S2E0-F1
#
_cell.length_a   1.000
_cell.length_b   1.000
_cell.length_c   1.000
_cell.angle_alpha   90.00
_cell.angle_beta   90.00
_cell.angle_gamma   90.00
#
_symmetry.space_group_name_H-M   'P 1'
#
loop_
_entity.id
_entity.type
_entity.pdbx_description
1 polymer ?
#
loop_
_entity_poly.entity_id
_entity_poly.type
_entity_poly.pdbx_seq_one_letter_code
_entity_poly.pdbx_strand_id
1 'polypeptide(L)'
;DNGGPGGSSHTVFDSNGSLRGGKGKIQEGGIRVPLVMRWPSMIHSKSKLKSGNQCARIVDITDLLPTFCELAGTPSPLSIDGVSIAPLLSGCGHQRNRDFIIHEASNGQSIIRGKHKLVRARVRGNRDAPLELYDLERDQTEKENIAASHPELVKELHALLLGERVGEAKGFANTYHHWIGDEGALMSHPENWSDYAYANAGVTYLSDDGGPQLSWTALIENKGITHSLVSADTDLEFLGFEISGSSVEATQTLQINQGIKLTGRNEIRLSNNGNLVINGGTLTSLRWVDIQPGGILQGHGRIEASLYNNGIVSASGKIPLEVSKDYYETLDARLSVSIEGDTSTGLKVYGKAILAGTLDIALSNLSVKANTPYTILTASQIEGTFRNKNQHVTDGNDQLFSIHYTHSEVSLVPVK
;
A
#
# COMPACT_ATOMS: atom_id res chain seq x y z
N ASP A 1 4.88 -14.94 -22.66
CA ASP A 1 4.97 -14.25 -21.35
C ASP A 1 6.08 -13.20 -21.38
N ASN A 2 7.25 -13.52 -21.95
CA ASN A 2 8.31 -12.56 -22.26
C ASN A 2 8.26 -12.08 -23.73
N GLY A 3 9.19 -11.19 -24.10
CA GLY A 3 9.36 -10.68 -25.48
C GLY A 3 9.79 -11.72 -26.52
N GLY A 4 9.96 -11.28 -27.77
CA GLY A 4 10.17 -12.15 -28.94
C GLY A 4 11.36 -13.10 -28.83
N PRO A 5 11.26 -14.34 -29.37
CA PRO A 5 12.35 -15.32 -29.34
C PRO A 5 13.55 -14.81 -30.14
N GLY A 6 14.75 -15.25 -29.78
CA GLY A 6 15.96 -14.98 -30.58
C GLY A 6 16.02 -15.81 -31.87
N GLY A 7 17.12 -15.65 -32.62
CA GLY A 7 17.38 -16.41 -33.84
C GLY A 7 16.54 -15.96 -35.04
N SER A 8 16.37 -16.85 -36.03
CA SER A 8 15.69 -16.54 -37.30
C SER A 8 14.23 -16.11 -37.11
N SER A 9 13.55 -16.62 -36.09
CA SER A 9 12.17 -16.22 -35.77
C SER A 9 12.06 -14.74 -35.43
N HIS A 10 13.06 -14.17 -34.76
CA HIS A 10 13.07 -12.73 -34.43
C HIS A 10 12.98 -11.88 -35.71
N THR A 11 13.80 -12.20 -36.71
CA THR A 11 13.91 -11.43 -37.96
C THR A 11 12.75 -11.70 -38.90
N VAL A 12 12.29 -12.95 -38.99
CA VAL A 12 11.23 -13.34 -39.93
C VAL A 12 9.88 -12.74 -39.51
N PHE A 13 9.60 -12.70 -38.21
CA PHE A 13 8.32 -12.22 -37.70
C PHE A 13 8.36 -10.79 -37.17
N ASP A 14 9.52 -10.11 -37.25
CA ASP A 14 9.75 -8.79 -36.64
C ASP A 14 9.22 -8.73 -35.19
N SER A 15 9.57 -9.75 -34.39
CA SER A 15 8.81 -10.12 -33.18
C SER A 15 8.75 -9.03 -32.10
N ASN A 16 9.66 -8.04 -32.15
CA ASN A 16 9.76 -6.95 -31.19
C ASN A 16 9.64 -5.56 -31.84
N GLY A 17 9.40 -5.49 -33.16
CA GLY A 17 9.48 -4.25 -33.93
C GLY A 17 10.81 -3.52 -33.69
N SER A 18 10.74 -2.24 -33.37
CA SER A 18 11.92 -1.40 -33.11
C SER A 18 12.51 -1.52 -31.69
N LEU A 19 11.92 -2.34 -30.81
CA LEU A 19 12.36 -2.44 -29.42
C LEU A 19 13.69 -3.20 -29.30
N ARG A 20 14.57 -2.73 -28.43
CA ARG A 20 15.89 -3.33 -28.22
C ARG A 20 15.79 -4.63 -27.43
N GLY A 21 16.60 -5.62 -27.79
CA GLY A 21 16.66 -6.90 -27.09
C GLY A 21 15.54 -7.87 -27.47
N GLY A 22 15.39 -8.92 -26.67
CA GLY A 22 14.45 -10.02 -26.91
C GLY A 22 14.35 -10.92 -25.69
N LYS A 23 13.70 -12.08 -25.83
CA LYS A 23 13.52 -13.07 -24.76
C LYS A 23 14.78 -13.23 -23.89
N GLY A 24 14.61 -13.07 -22.58
CA GLY A 24 15.68 -13.20 -21.59
C GLY A 24 16.57 -11.98 -21.41
N LYS A 25 16.29 -10.87 -22.11
CA LYS A 25 16.97 -9.59 -21.97
C LYS A 25 16.11 -8.58 -21.20
N ILE A 26 16.75 -7.67 -20.47
CA ILE A 26 16.09 -6.65 -19.64
C ILE A 26 15.60 -5.42 -20.45
N GLN A 27 16.09 -5.28 -21.67
CA GLN A 27 15.69 -4.24 -22.61
C GLN A 27 14.20 -4.36 -23.00
N GLU A 28 13.59 -3.29 -23.52
CA GLU A 28 12.14 -3.22 -23.79
C GLU A 28 11.62 -4.40 -24.64
N GLY A 29 12.37 -4.84 -25.65
CA GLY A 29 12.00 -5.98 -26.50
C GLY A 29 12.03 -7.34 -25.79
N GLY A 30 12.58 -7.41 -24.57
CA GLY A 30 12.56 -8.62 -23.73
C GLY A 30 11.44 -8.66 -22.70
N ILE A 31 10.96 -7.51 -22.24
CA ILE A 31 9.99 -7.38 -21.13
C ILE A 31 8.64 -6.77 -21.55
N ARG A 32 8.60 -5.93 -22.59
CA ARG A 32 7.36 -5.30 -23.08
C ARG A 32 6.65 -6.27 -24.02
N VAL A 33 5.38 -6.54 -23.70
CA VAL A 33 4.54 -7.48 -24.45
C VAL A 33 3.21 -6.84 -24.84
N PRO A 34 2.55 -7.31 -25.92
CA PRO A 34 1.21 -6.85 -26.26
C PRO A 34 0.20 -7.20 -25.15
N LEU A 35 -0.64 -6.22 -24.77
CA LEU A 35 -1.72 -6.40 -23.82
C LEU A 35 -3.01 -5.83 -24.41
N VAL A 36 -4.02 -6.70 -24.59
CA VAL A 36 -5.35 -6.32 -25.09
C VAL A 36 -6.39 -6.74 -24.07
N MET A 37 -7.25 -5.81 -23.67
CA MET A 37 -8.35 -6.06 -22.73
C MET A 37 -9.69 -5.86 -23.44
N ARG A 38 -10.56 -6.87 -23.36
CA ARG A 38 -11.90 -6.82 -23.93
C ARG A 38 -12.90 -7.35 -22.92
N TRP A 39 -13.77 -6.46 -22.43
CA TRP A 39 -14.87 -6.82 -21.54
C TRP A 39 -16.03 -5.84 -21.71
N PRO A 40 -16.95 -6.06 -22.65
CA PRO A 40 -17.96 -5.06 -23.02
C PRO A 40 -18.89 -4.60 -21.89
N SER A 41 -19.23 -5.48 -20.95
CA SER A 41 -20.07 -5.11 -19.80
C SER A 41 -19.32 -4.27 -18.75
N MET A 42 -17.99 -4.28 -18.77
CA MET A 42 -17.18 -3.49 -17.84
C MET A 42 -16.54 -2.26 -18.51
N ILE A 43 -15.95 -2.42 -19.68
CA ILE A 43 -15.30 -1.34 -20.43
C ILE A 43 -16.38 -0.59 -21.20
N HIS A 44 -16.98 0.42 -20.56
CA HIS A 44 -18.09 1.23 -21.05
C HIS A 44 -17.75 2.72 -21.11
N SER A 45 -18.71 3.57 -21.46
CA SER A 45 -18.48 5.01 -21.72
C SER A 45 -17.95 5.80 -20.51
N LYS A 46 -18.18 5.34 -19.28
CA LYS A 46 -17.67 5.94 -18.04
C LYS A 46 -16.29 5.40 -17.62
N SER A 47 -15.79 4.38 -18.28
CA SER A 47 -14.50 3.77 -17.97
C SER A 47 -13.36 4.69 -18.41
N LYS A 48 -12.22 4.61 -17.71
CA LYS A 48 -11.00 5.33 -18.10
C LYS A 48 -10.40 4.71 -19.36
N LEU A 49 -10.40 3.37 -19.46
CA LEU A 49 -10.14 2.66 -20.71
C LEU A 49 -11.40 2.64 -21.58
N LYS A 50 -11.30 2.98 -22.86
CA LYS A 50 -12.43 3.00 -23.81
C LYS A 50 -12.21 1.97 -24.91
N SER A 51 -13.31 1.44 -25.46
CA SER A 51 -13.26 0.54 -26.62
C SER A 51 -12.52 1.20 -27.79
N GLY A 52 -11.57 0.48 -28.40
CA GLY A 52 -10.76 0.96 -29.53
C GLY A 52 -9.65 1.97 -29.15
N ASN A 53 -9.49 2.31 -27.87
CA ASN A 53 -8.48 3.25 -27.42
C ASN A 53 -7.25 2.54 -26.84
N GLN A 54 -6.12 3.24 -26.89
CA GLN A 54 -4.89 2.88 -26.19
C GLN A 54 -4.83 3.53 -24.80
N CYS A 55 -4.12 2.90 -23.87
CA CYS A 55 -3.81 3.44 -22.54
C CYS A 55 -2.29 3.48 -22.35
N ALA A 56 -1.75 4.62 -21.93
CA ALA A 56 -0.32 4.80 -21.69
C ALA A 56 0.12 4.30 -20.31
N ARG A 57 -0.80 3.84 -19.45
CA ARG A 57 -0.46 3.29 -18.14
C ARG A 57 0.43 2.07 -18.32
N ILE A 58 1.55 2.04 -17.61
CA ILE A 58 2.40 0.86 -17.54
C ILE A 58 1.68 -0.19 -16.68
N VAL A 59 1.46 -1.36 -17.27
CA VAL A 59 0.87 -2.52 -16.61
C VAL A 59 1.91 -3.62 -16.57
N ASP A 60 2.04 -4.26 -15.42
CA ASP A 60 2.92 -5.40 -15.22
C ASP A 60 2.06 -6.65 -15.05
N ILE A 61 2.60 -7.83 -15.38
CA ILE A 61 1.84 -9.08 -15.23
C ILE A 61 1.42 -9.33 -13.78
N THR A 62 2.18 -8.82 -12.81
CA THR A 62 1.85 -8.87 -11.37
C THR A 62 0.55 -8.15 -11.04
N ASP A 63 0.08 -7.22 -11.86
CA ASP A 63 -1.19 -6.50 -11.67
C ASP A 63 -2.42 -7.38 -11.90
N LEU A 64 -2.27 -8.49 -12.64
CA LEU A 64 -3.41 -9.32 -13.02
C LEU A 64 -4.01 -10.04 -11.83
N LEU A 65 -3.19 -10.58 -10.91
CA LEU A 65 -3.68 -11.26 -9.71
C LEU A 65 -4.57 -10.36 -8.83
N PRO A 66 -4.11 -9.18 -8.35
CA PRO A 66 -4.96 -8.29 -7.55
C PRO A 66 -6.17 -7.78 -8.34
N THR A 67 -6.03 -7.59 -9.66
CA THR A 67 -7.17 -7.22 -10.52
C THR A 67 -8.25 -8.29 -10.52
N PHE A 68 -7.88 -9.56 -10.67
CA PHE A 68 -8.83 -10.66 -10.64
C PHE A 68 -9.43 -10.86 -9.25
N CYS A 69 -8.64 -10.69 -8.19
CA CYS A 69 -9.14 -10.69 -6.81
C CYS A 69 -10.23 -9.63 -6.61
N GLU A 70 -9.95 -8.37 -6.96
CA GLU A 70 -10.91 -7.27 -6.81
C GLU A 70 -12.20 -7.51 -7.62
N LEU A 71 -12.06 -7.91 -8.88
CA LEU A 71 -13.22 -8.20 -9.75
C LEU A 71 -14.05 -9.39 -9.28
N ALA A 72 -13.44 -10.36 -8.61
CA ALA A 72 -14.12 -11.50 -8.01
C ALA A 72 -14.68 -11.20 -6.61
N GLY A 73 -14.39 -10.03 -6.04
CA GLY A 73 -14.80 -9.68 -4.67
C GLY A 73 -14.09 -10.50 -3.60
N THR A 74 -12.88 -10.98 -3.86
CA THR A 74 -12.08 -11.77 -2.92
C THR A 74 -10.82 -11.00 -2.49
N PRO A 75 -10.32 -11.16 -1.25
CA PRO A 75 -9.08 -10.53 -0.83
C PRO A 75 -7.90 -10.93 -1.70
N SER A 76 -7.01 -9.98 -1.99
CA SER A 76 -5.71 -10.29 -2.59
C SER A 76 -4.74 -10.82 -1.54
N PRO A 77 -3.80 -11.71 -1.92
CA PRO A 77 -2.73 -12.12 -1.00
C PRO A 77 -1.95 -10.92 -0.45
N LEU A 78 -1.35 -11.10 0.72
CA LEU A 78 -0.46 -10.10 1.33
C LEU A 78 0.85 -10.00 0.53
N SER A 79 1.51 -8.83 0.60
CA SER A 79 2.86 -8.60 0.06
C SER A 79 3.04 -8.80 -1.46
N ILE A 80 1.97 -8.79 -2.25
CA ILE A 80 2.07 -8.86 -3.72
C ILE A 80 2.52 -7.52 -4.33
N ASP A 81 3.30 -7.58 -5.40
CA ASP A 81 3.85 -6.37 -6.05
C ASP A 81 2.79 -5.58 -6.83
N GLY A 82 1.88 -6.30 -7.49
CA GLY A 82 0.88 -5.71 -8.38
C GLY A 82 -0.09 -4.76 -7.69
N VAL A 83 -0.74 -3.93 -8.49
CA VAL A 83 -1.90 -3.12 -8.11
C VAL A 83 -3.05 -3.43 -9.05
N SER A 84 -4.25 -3.57 -8.50
CA SER A 84 -5.42 -3.80 -9.32
C SER A 84 -5.63 -2.65 -10.31
N ILE A 85 -5.94 -2.99 -11.55
CA ILE A 85 -6.37 -2.07 -12.60
C ILE A 85 -7.87 -2.13 -12.85
N ALA A 86 -8.64 -2.81 -11.98
CA ALA A 86 -10.10 -2.85 -12.11
C ALA A 86 -10.72 -1.43 -12.16
N PRO A 87 -10.26 -0.42 -11.40
CA PRO A 87 -10.78 0.96 -11.52
C PRO A 87 -10.54 1.60 -12.89
N LEU A 88 -9.44 1.26 -13.58
CA LEU A 88 -9.19 1.70 -14.96
C LEU A 88 -10.23 1.11 -15.93
N LEU A 89 -10.58 -0.15 -15.73
CA LEU A 89 -11.55 -0.87 -16.56
C LEU A 89 -12.98 -0.44 -16.27
N SER A 90 -13.30 -0.24 -15.00
CA SER A 90 -14.66 0.03 -14.54
C SER A 90 -15.03 1.51 -14.56
N GLY A 91 -14.05 2.39 -14.37
CA GLY A 91 -14.28 3.81 -14.07
C GLY A 91 -14.77 4.07 -12.65
N CYS A 92 -14.87 3.03 -11.82
CA CYS A 92 -15.35 3.09 -10.44
C CYS A 92 -14.20 2.83 -9.46
N GLY A 93 -14.24 3.47 -8.29
CA GLY A 93 -13.24 3.30 -7.25
C GLY A 93 -11.95 4.11 -7.48
N HIS A 94 -11.00 3.94 -6.56
CA HIS A 94 -9.73 4.64 -6.59
C HIS A 94 -8.65 3.78 -7.24
N GLN A 95 -8.01 4.31 -8.29
CA GLN A 95 -6.91 3.62 -8.95
C GLN A 95 -5.61 3.78 -8.13
N ARG A 96 -5.27 2.77 -7.33
CA ARG A 96 -3.95 2.69 -6.70
C ARG A 96 -2.85 2.75 -7.76
N ASN A 97 -1.76 3.43 -7.45
CA ASN A 97 -0.58 3.50 -8.30
C ASN A 97 0.61 2.95 -7.52
N ARG A 98 1.44 2.16 -8.20
CA ARG A 98 2.79 1.89 -7.74
C ARG A 98 3.71 2.97 -8.29
N ASP A 99 4.74 3.31 -7.54
CA ASP A 99 5.69 4.34 -7.94
C ASP A 99 6.62 3.83 -9.06
N PHE A 100 7.08 2.58 -8.94
CA PHE A 100 8.01 1.97 -9.90
C PHE A 100 7.74 0.47 -10.10
N ILE A 101 8.38 -0.11 -11.13
CA ILE A 101 8.43 -1.56 -11.40
C ILE A 101 9.89 -1.97 -11.51
N ILE A 102 10.18 -3.19 -11.08
CA ILE A 102 11.50 -3.79 -11.24
C ILE A 102 11.39 -5.08 -12.04
N HIS A 103 12.42 -5.33 -12.83
CA HIS A 103 12.58 -6.57 -13.59
C HIS A 103 13.98 -7.13 -13.39
N GLU A 104 14.09 -8.45 -13.43
CA GLU A 104 15.36 -9.16 -13.49
C GLU A 104 15.37 -10.12 -14.68
N ALA A 105 16.47 -10.10 -15.43
CA ALA A 105 16.69 -10.97 -16.57
C ALA A 105 18.13 -11.48 -16.59
N SER A 106 18.45 -12.35 -17.56
CA SER A 106 19.76 -13.00 -17.62
C SER A 106 20.93 -12.02 -17.70
N ASN A 107 20.72 -10.85 -18.32
CA ASN A 107 21.75 -9.86 -18.60
C ASN A 107 21.73 -8.64 -17.66
N GLY A 108 20.84 -8.56 -16.67
CA GLY A 108 20.74 -7.38 -15.83
C GLY A 108 19.43 -7.24 -15.09
N GLN A 109 19.30 -6.08 -14.46
CA GLN A 109 18.12 -5.63 -13.75
C GLN A 109 17.68 -4.27 -14.28
N SER A 110 16.40 -3.94 -14.12
CA SER A 110 15.92 -2.59 -14.41
C SER A 110 14.90 -2.12 -13.40
N ILE A 111 14.81 -0.81 -13.24
CA ILE A 111 13.71 -0.12 -12.56
C ILE A 111 13.08 0.88 -13.55
N ILE A 112 11.75 0.87 -13.63
CA ILE A 112 10.96 1.82 -14.41
C ILE A 112 10.16 2.68 -13.45
N ARG A 113 10.36 4.01 -13.48
CA ARG A 113 9.61 4.99 -12.70
C ARG A 113 9.15 6.14 -13.60
N GLY A 114 7.83 6.30 -13.73
CA GLY A 114 7.24 7.18 -14.73
C GLY A 114 7.75 6.80 -16.13
N LYS A 115 8.34 7.76 -16.84
CA LYS A 115 8.92 7.56 -18.17
C LYS A 115 10.37 7.07 -18.17
N HIS A 116 11.04 7.05 -17.02
CA HIS A 116 12.47 6.75 -16.97
C HIS A 116 12.70 5.27 -16.64
N LYS A 117 13.67 4.67 -17.34
CA LYS A 117 14.14 3.31 -17.08
C LYS A 117 15.63 3.32 -16.81
N LEU A 118 16.01 2.89 -15.62
CA LEU A 118 17.40 2.61 -15.27
C LEU A 118 17.68 1.13 -15.53
N VAL A 119 18.77 0.82 -16.22
CA VAL A 119 19.26 -0.54 -16.47
C VAL A 119 20.60 -0.70 -15.76
N ARG A 120 20.70 -1.76 -14.96
CA ARG A 120 21.93 -2.23 -14.34
C ARG A 120 22.36 -3.53 -15.00
N ALA A 121 23.45 -3.49 -15.76
CA ALA A 121 23.95 -4.68 -16.44
C ALA A 121 24.44 -5.73 -15.42
N ARG A 122 24.21 -7.02 -15.69
CA ARG A 122 24.79 -8.09 -14.88
C ARG A 122 26.19 -8.42 -15.39
N VAL A 123 27.21 -7.90 -14.70
CA VAL A 123 28.62 -8.24 -14.96
C VAL A 123 29.10 -9.17 -13.85
N ARG A 124 29.50 -10.40 -14.20
CA ARG A 124 29.93 -11.42 -13.22
C ARG A 124 31.12 -10.89 -12.41
N GLY A 125 30.95 -10.80 -11.08
CA GLY A 125 32.00 -10.34 -10.16
C GLY A 125 32.17 -8.82 -10.05
N ASN A 126 31.38 -8.01 -10.77
CA ASN A 126 31.46 -6.54 -10.68
C ASN A 126 30.14 -5.96 -10.15
N ARG A 127 30.19 -5.35 -8.96
CA ARG A 127 29.04 -4.66 -8.35
C ARG A 127 28.84 -3.25 -8.93
N ASP A 128 29.87 -2.66 -9.53
CA ASP A 128 29.88 -1.35 -10.20
C ASP A 128 29.57 -1.48 -11.70
N ALA A 129 28.65 -2.38 -12.04
CA ALA A 129 28.26 -2.56 -13.43
C ALA A 129 27.69 -1.24 -14.00
N PRO A 130 27.94 -0.93 -15.29
CA PRO A 130 27.48 0.30 -15.91
C PRO A 130 25.97 0.49 -15.73
N LEU A 131 25.60 1.68 -15.27
CA LEU A 131 24.22 2.13 -15.18
C LEU A 131 23.87 2.91 -16.44
N GLU A 132 22.80 2.50 -17.11
CA GLU A 132 22.24 3.20 -18.27
C GLU A 132 20.87 3.73 -17.91
N LEU A 133 20.55 4.96 -18.32
CA LEU A 133 19.25 5.59 -18.08
C LEU A 133 18.64 6.00 -19.41
N TYR A 134 17.35 5.70 -19.59
CA TYR A 134 16.60 6.00 -20.81
C TYR A 134 15.28 6.72 -20.47
N ASP A 135 14.87 7.66 -21.32
CA ASP A 135 13.51 8.24 -21.33
C ASP A 135 12.67 7.46 -22.35
N LEU A 136 11.80 6.56 -21.87
CA LEU A 136 10.99 5.67 -22.71
C LEU A 136 9.89 6.39 -23.48
N GLU A 137 9.50 7.62 -23.10
CA GLU A 137 8.55 8.39 -23.91
C GLU A 137 9.22 8.95 -25.17
N ARG A 138 10.49 9.36 -25.05
CA ARG A 138 11.28 9.91 -26.15
C ARG A 138 11.98 8.84 -26.98
N ASP A 139 12.45 7.77 -26.34
CA ASP A 139 13.24 6.71 -26.94
C ASP A 139 12.86 5.33 -26.40
N GLN A 140 11.83 4.73 -26.99
CA GLN A 140 11.42 3.35 -26.71
C GLN A 140 12.43 2.30 -27.20
N THR A 141 13.43 2.73 -27.99
CA THR A 141 14.46 1.84 -28.54
C THR A 141 15.70 1.74 -27.66
N GLU A 142 15.75 2.51 -26.56
CA GLU A 142 16.86 2.52 -25.60
C GLU A 142 18.23 2.70 -26.27
N LYS A 143 18.33 3.65 -27.21
CA LYS A 143 19.55 4.00 -27.94
C LYS A 143 20.31 5.15 -27.29
N GLU A 144 19.62 6.14 -26.76
CA GLU A 144 20.22 7.33 -26.15
C GLU A 144 20.32 7.17 -24.62
N ASN A 145 21.51 6.83 -24.13
CA ASN A 145 21.78 6.78 -22.70
C ASN A 145 21.96 8.21 -22.14
N ILE A 146 21.01 8.64 -21.30
CA ILE A 146 20.97 9.97 -20.67
C ILE A 146 21.54 10.00 -19.25
N ALA A 147 22.17 8.92 -18.77
CA ALA A 147 22.66 8.80 -17.39
C ALA A 147 23.63 9.92 -17.00
N ALA A 148 24.56 10.28 -17.89
CA ALA A 148 25.58 11.29 -17.63
C ALA A 148 25.01 12.70 -17.38
N SER A 149 23.85 13.01 -17.97
CA SER A 149 23.17 14.30 -17.79
C SER A 149 22.16 14.30 -16.64
N HIS A 150 21.88 13.15 -16.02
CA HIS A 150 20.90 13.01 -14.93
C HIS A 150 21.45 12.21 -13.74
N PRO A 151 22.60 12.60 -13.16
CA PRO A 151 23.28 11.80 -12.12
C PRO A 151 22.45 11.59 -10.85
N GLU A 152 21.67 12.59 -10.43
CA GLU A 152 20.82 12.47 -9.23
C GLU A 152 19.68 11.47 -9.43
N LEU A 153 19.05 11.45 -10.61
CA LEU A 153 18.01 10.48 -10.93
C LEU A 153 18.57 9.06 -11.03
N VAL A 154 19.78 8.90 -11.60
CA VAL A 154 20.48 7.61 -11.61
C VAL A 154 20.72 7.13 -10.18
N LYS A 155 21.22 7.99 -9.30
CA LYS A 155 21.48 7.67 -7.89
C LYS A 155 20.20 7.27 -7.16
N GLU A 156 19.12 8.03 -7.35
CA GLU A 156 17.82 7.75 -6.74
C GLU A 156 17.26 6.39 -7.20
N LEU A 157 17.16 6.17 -8.51
CA LEU A 157 16.61 4.92 -9.06
C LEU A 157 17.49 3.72 -8.71
N HIS A 158 18.82 3.88 -8.68
CA HIS A 158 19.72 2.80 -8.27
C HIS A 158 19.53 2.45 -6.78
N ALA A 159 19.35 3.45 -5.91
CA ALA A 159 19.07 3.22 -4.49
C ALA A 159 17.73 2.50 -4.29
N LEU A 160 16.68 2.89 -5.02
CA LEU A 160 15.39 2.18 -4.99
C LEU A 160 15.52 0.74 -5.48
N LEU A 161 16.19 0.53 -6.62
CA LEU A 161 16.44 -0.78 -7.19
C LEU A 161 17.16 -1.70 -6.20
N LEU A 162 18.25 -1.24 -5.57
CA LEU A 162 18.98 -2.02 -4.56
C LEU A 162 18.17 -2.22 -3.27
N GLY A 163 17.32 -1.26 -2.90
CA GLY A 163 16.41 -1.38 -1.77
C GLY A 163 15.39 -2.51 -1.94
N GLU A 164 15.05 -2.87 -3.18
CA GLU A 164 14.25 -4.07 -3.52
C GLU A 164 15.11 -5.33 -3.70
N ARG A 165 16.34 -5.32 -3.19
CA ARG A 165 17.15 -6.53 -2.94
C ARG A 165 17.55 -7.34 -4.18
N VAL A 166 17.43 -6.77 -5.39
CA VAL A 166 17.91 -7.35 -6.67
C VAL A 166 19.41 -7.67 -6.77
N GLY A 167 20.18 -7.39 -5.71
CA GLY A 167 21.59 -7.75 -5.58
C GLY A 167 21.87 -8.94 -4.67
N GLU A 168 20.84 -9.48 -4.01
CA GLU A 168 21.00 -10.56 -3.05
C GLU A 168 21.24 -11.92 -3.70
N ALA A 169 21.72 -12.87 -2.90
CA ALA A 169 22.09 -14.18 -3.38
C ALA A 169 20.89 -14.92 -3.99
N LYS A 170 21.15 -15.74 -5.02
CA LYS A 170 20.14 -16.65 -5.57
C LYS A 170 19.60 -17.54 -4.44
N GLY A 171 18.28 -17.61 -4.30
CA GLY A 171 17.61 -18.35 -3.23
C GLY A 171 17.10 -17.47 -2.09
N PHE A 172 17.44 -16.17 -2.09
CA PHE A 172 16.73 -15.20 -1.27
C PHE A 172 15.28 -15.08 -1.76
N ALA A 173 14.32 -15.40 -0.89
CA ALA A 173 12.89 -15.39 -1.18
C ALA A 173 12.14 -14.83 0.03
N ASN A 174 10.94 -14.32 -0.24
CA ASN A 174 10.03 -13.92 0.83
C ASN A 174 9.57 -15.18 1.57
N THR A 175 9.60 -15.13 2.89
CA THR A 175 9.20 -16.21 3.78
C THR A 175 7.90 -15.86 4.47
N TYR A 176 7.13 -16.88 4.85
CA TYR A 176 5.77 -16.70 5.35
C TYR A 176 5.71 -17.16 6.80
N HIS A 177 5.39 -16.23 7.68
CA HIS A 177 5.38 -16.46 9.12
C HIS A 177 4.00 -16.18 9.67
N HIS A 178 3.54 -17.04 10.57
CA HIS A 178 2.26 -16.90 11.21
C HIS A 178 2.40 -16.99 12.72
N TRP A 179 1.53 -16.29 13.42
CA TRP A 179 1.44 -16.33 14.87
C TRP A 179 -0.02 -16.21 15.31
N ILE A 180 -0.43 -17.02 16.29
CA ILE A 180 -1.69 -16.82 17.02
C ILE A 180 -1.38 -15.93 18.23
N GLY A 181 -1.80 -14.67 18.18
CA GLY A 181 -1.42 -13.68 19.18
C GLY A 181 -2.02 -13.98 20.56
N ASP A 182 -1.15 -14.13 21.57
CA ASP A 182 -1.55 -14.36 22.95
C ASP A 182 -1.63 -13.04 23.74
N GLU A 183 -2.60 -12.93 24.65
CA GLU A 183 -2.79 -11.74 25.49
C GLU A 183 -1.51 -11.37 26.25
N GLY A 184 -1.06 -10.11 26.09
CA GLY A 184 0.13 -9.57 26.75
C GLY A 184 1.46 -9.99 26.14
N ALA A 185 1.47 -10.79 25.06
CA ALA A 185 2.70 -11.24 24.42
C ALA A 185 3.37 -10.14 23.59
N LEU A 186 4.68 -10.33 23.33
CA LEU A 186 5.52 -9.40 22.60
C LEU A 186 5.81 -9.91 21.19
N MET A 187 5.49 -9.09 20.20
CA MET A 187 5.63 -9.43 18.78
C MET A 187 7.10 -9.48 18.31
N SER A 188 8.01 -8.87 19.06
CA SER A 188 9.46 -8.89 18.85
C SER A 188 10.12 -10.22 19.21
N HIS A 189 9.44 -11.05 19.99
CA HIS A 189 9.96 -12.30 20.49
C HIS A 189 9.93 -13.41 19.42
N PRO A 190 11.10 -13.99 19.05
CA PRO A 190 11.19 -15.03 18.04
C PRO A 190 10.29 -16.25 18.28
N GLU A 191 10.15 -16.68 19.53
CA GLU A 191 9.41 -17.90 19.91
C GLU A 191 7.91 -17.83 19.64
N ASN A 192 7.39 -16.62 19.39
CA ASN A 192 5.99 -16.42 19.03
C ASN A 192 5.73 -16.71 17.55
N TRP A 193 6.76 -16.68 16.70
CA TRP A 193 6.60 -16.84 15.28
C TRP A 193 6.82 -18.30 14.85
N SER A 194 6.05 -18.72 13.85
CA SER A 194 6.30 -20.01 13.20
C SER A 194 7.65 -20.03 12.49
N ASP A 195 8.35 -21.15 12.55
CA ASP A 195 9.40 -21.46 11.57
C ASP A 195 8.81 -21.61 10.17
N TYR A 196 9.57 -21.21 9.16
CA TYR A 196 9.25 -21.41 7.75
C TYR A 196 10.15 -22.49 7.15
N ALA A 197 9.56 -23.42 6.39
CA ALA A 197 10.30 -24.39 5.60
C ALA A 197 9.63 -24.59 4.25
N TYR A 198 10.33 -24.24 3.17
CA TYR A 198 9.95 -24.63 1.83
C TYR A 198 10.55 -26.01 1.52
N ALA A 199 9.74 -27.05 1.66
CA ALA A 199 10.12 -28.41 1.36
C ALA A 199 9.19 -29.02 0.29
N ASN A 200 9.77 -29.79 -0.62
CA ASN A 200 9.02 -30.57 -1.61
C ASN A 200 9.72 -31.90 -1.87
N ALA A 201 8.95 -32.99 -1.91
CA ALA A 201 9.44 -34.36 -2.11
C ALA A 201 10.60 -34.78 -1.19
N GLY A 202 10.55 -34.35 0.08
CA GLY A 202 11.57 -34.68 1.09
C GLY A 202 12.85 -33.85 1.03
N VAL A 203 12.92 -32.84 0.15
CA VAL A 203 14.03 -31.89 0.05
C VAL A 203 13.57 -30.54 0.59
N THR A 204 14.27 -30.01 1.59
CA THR A 204 14.12 -28.63 2.05
C THR A 204 15.02 -27.72 1.23
N TYR A 205 14.41 -26.75 0.54
CA TYR A 205 15.09 -25.79 -0.33
C TYR A 205 15.44 -24.50 0.41
N LEU A 206 14.62 -24.12 1.39
CA LEU A 206 14.76 -22.93 2.21
C LEU A 206 14.15 -23.19 3.58
N SER A 207 14.83 -22.74 4.63
CA SER A 207 14.30 -22.63 5.99
C SER A 207 14.58 -21.22 6.50
N ASP A 208 13.70 -20.71 7.35
CA ASP A 208 13.83 -19.40 7.99
C ASP A 208 13.13 -19.47 9.35
N ASP A 209 13.81 -18.99 10.39
CA ASP A 209 13.37 -19.02 11.78
C ASP A 209 13.82 -17.73 12.47
N GLY A 210 13.47 -17.57 13.75
CA GLY A 210 13.89 -16.42 14.54
C GLY A 210 12.82 -15.34 14.64
N GLY A 211 13.26 -14.07 14.63
CA GLY A 211 12.39 -12.91 14.86
C GLY A 211 12.06 -12.14 13.59
N PRO A 212 11.13 -11.17 13.67
CA PRO A 212 10.73 -10.31 12.56
C PRO A 212 11.89 -9.73 11.75
N GLN A 213 11.80 -9.84 10.43
CA GLN A 213 12.76 -9.27 9.49
C GLN A 213 12.11 -8.84 8.16
N LEU A 214 12.76 -7.92 7.43
CA LEU A 214 12.25 -7.33 6.19
C LEU A 214 11.92 -8.31 5.04
N SER A 215 12.31 -9.58 5.14
CA SER A 215 11.92 -10.63 4.17
C SER A 215 10.55 -11.24 4.46
N TRP A 216 10.00 -11.03 5.65
CA TRP A 216 8.83 -11.76 6.13
C TRP A 216 7.54 -11.17 5.59
N THR A 217 6.70 -12.05 5.06
CA THR A 217 5.27 -11.83 4.92
C THR A 217 4.60 -12.47 6.14
N ALA A 218 4.17 -11.63 7.07
CA ALA A 218 3.75 -12.06 8.40
C ALA A 218 2.24 -11.87 8.63
N LEU A 219 1.60 -12.87 9.22
CA LEU A 219 0.22 -12.83 9.68
C LEU A 219 0.18 -13.04 11.19
N ILE A 220 -0.42 -12.10 11.92
CA ILE A 220 -0.89 -12.34 13.27
C ILE A 220 -2.41 -12.51 13.24
N GLU A 221 -2.89 -13.56 13.89
CA GLU A 221 -4.31 -13.87 13.96
C GLU A 221 -4.74 -14.21 15.39
N ASN A 222 -6.01 -13.97 15.70
CA ASN A 222 -6.65 -14.51 16.90
C ASN A 222 -7.66 -15.59 16.49
N LYS A 223 -7.37 -16.84 16.85
CA LYS A 223 -8.27 -18.01 16.65
C LYS A 223 -9.04 -18.42 17.91
N GLY A 224 -8.88 -17.67 19.00
CA GLY A 224 -9.58 -17.88 20.25
C GLY A 224 -11.04 -17.42 20.21
N ILE A 225 -11.61 -17.27 21.40
CA ILE A 225 -13.01 -16.84 21.63
C ILE A 225 -13.10 -15.53 22.42
N THR A 226 -11.95 -14.95 22.79
CA THR A 226 -11.82 -13.68 23.51
C THR A 226 -10.83 -12.80 22.80
N HIS A 227 -10.92 -11.49 23.03
CA HIS A 227 -9.95 -10.51 22.56
C HIS A 227 -8.52 -10.89 22.99
N SER A 228 -7.55 -10.55 22.12
CA SER A 228 -6.12 -10.65 22.41
C SER A 228 -5.45 -9.32 22.06
N LEU A 229 -4.65 -8.81 22.99
CA LEU A 229 -3.81 -7.63 22.85
C LEU A 229 -2.33 -8.04 22.92
N VAL A 230 -1.60 -7.77 21.84
CA VAL A 230 -0.15 -7.92 21.79
C VAL A 230 0.51 -6.54 21.64
N SER A 231 1.80 -6.46 21.96
CA SER A 231 2.57 -5.23 21.77
C SER A 231 3.97 -5.52 21.24
N ALA A 232 4.76 -4.46 21.02
CA ALA A 232 6.16 -4.56 20.67
C ALA A 232 6.98 -3.64 21.59
N ASP A 233 8.18 -4.10 21.95
CA ASP A 233 9.15 -3.40 22.80
C ASP A 233 10.40 -2.93 22.04
N THR A 234 10.52 -3.32 20.77
CA THR A 234 11.54 -2.87 19.82
C THR A 234 10.90 -2.60 18.46
N ASP A 235 11.62 -1.88 17.60
CA ASP A 235 11.25 -1.70 16.21
C ASP A 235 11.09 -3.06 15.51
N LEU A 236 10.05 -3.14 14.66
CA LEU A 236 9.68 -4.33 13.92
C LEU A 236 9.76 -4.05 12.42
N GLU A 237 10.27 -5.00 11.67
CA GLU A 237 10.39 -4.90 10.22
C GLU A 237 9.86 -6.14 9.51
N PHE A 238 9.02 -5.92 8.50
CA PHE A 238 8.42 -6.95 7.65
C PHE A 238 8.42 -6.49 6.19
N LEU A 239 8.40 -7.44 5.26
CA LEU A 239 8.03 -7.14 3.88
C LEU A 239 6.57 -6.70 3.81
N GLY A 240 5.69 -7.49 4.41
CA GLY A 240 4.30 -7.14 4.60
C GLY A 240 3.72 -7.82 5.82
N PHE A 241 2.75 -7.16 6.44
CA PHE A 241 2.23 -7.55 7.72
C PHE A 241 0.71 -7.43 7.75
N GLU A 242 0.03 -8.45 8.27
CA GLU A 242 -1.42 -8.51 8.38
C GLU A 242 -1.86 -8.87 9.80
N ILE A 243 -2.92 -8.21 10.28
CA ILE A 243 -3.60 -8.51 11.53
C ILE A 243 -5.03 -8.95 11.20
N SER A 244 -5.48 -10.07 11.78
CA SER A 244 -6.87 -10.52 11.67
C SER A 244 -7.41 -11.17 12.95
N GLY A 245 -8.72 -11.19 13.14
CA GLY A 245 -9.37 -11.91 14.24
C GLY A 245 -10.52 -12.79 13.74
N SER A 246 -10.85 -13.84 14.49
CA SER A 246 -11.87 -14.82 14.10
C SER A 246 -13.30 -14.28 14.22
N SER A 247 -13.58 -13.38 15.18
CA SER A 247 -14.88 -12.74 15.37
C SER A 247 -14.77 -11.37 16.06
N VAL A 248 -15.90 -10.68 16.22
CA VAL A 248 -15.96 -9.41 16.95
C VAL A 248 -15.71 -9.57 18.45
N GLU A 249 -15.95 -10.75 19.02
CA GLU A 249 -15.59 -11.12 20.41
C GLU A 249 -14.14 -11.63 20.53
N ALA A 250 -13.52 -11.99 19.41
CA ALA A 250 -12.19 -12.57 19.30
C ALA A 250 -11.30 -11.76 18.34
N THR A 251 -11.19 -10.47 18.61
CA THR A 251 -10.32 -9.57 17.83
C THR A 251 -8.86 -9.83 18.15
N GLN A 252 -7.97 -9.61 17.18
CA GLN A 252 -6.53 -9.49 17.42
C GLN A 252 -6.16 -8.01 17.42
N THR A 253 -5.55 -7.54 18.49
CA THR A 253 -5.11 -6.15 18.63
C THR A 253 -3.60 -6.09 18.75
N LEU A 254 -2.96 -5.22 17.96
CA LEU A 254 -1.57 -4.84 18.12
C LEU A 254 -1.47 -3.40 18.64
N GLN A 255 -0.73 -3.20 19.73
CA GLN A 255 -0.41 -1.88 20.24
C GLN A 255 1.03 -1.48 19.91
N ILE A 256 1.20 -0.35 19.23
CA ILE A 256 2.49 0.26 18.91
C ILE A 256 2.70 1.47 19.81
N ASN A 257 3.54 1.29 20.82
CA ASN A 257 3.82 2.28 21.87
C ASN A 257 4.77 3.40 21.40
N GLN A 258 4.85 4.44 22.20
CA GLN A 258 5.71 5.58 21.96
C GLN A 258 7.17 5.16 21.71
N GLY A 259 7.76 5.68 20.64
CA GLY A 259 9.14 5.39 20.25
C GLY A 259 9.32 4.08 19.49
N ILE A 260 8.28 3.24 19.36
CA ILE A 260 8.33 2.00 18.58
C ILE A 260 7.88 2.25 17.15
N LYS A 261 8.62 1.70 16.20
CA LYS A 261 8.31 1.70 14.77
C LYS A 261 7.90 0.32 14.29
N LEU A 262 6.76 0.24 13.61
CA LEU A 262 6.35 -0.92 12.82
C LEU A 262 6.52 -0.62 11.33
N THR A 263 7.40 -1.36 10.67
CA THR A 263 7.63 -1.25 9.23
C THR A 263 7.03 -2.45 8.51
N GLY A 264 6.05 -2.19 7.65
CA GLY A 264 5.63 -3.14 6.61
C GLY A 264 6.02 -2.54 5.26
N ARG A 265 7.19 -2.94 4.73
CA ARG A 265 7.81 -2.28 3.57
C ARG A 265 6.83 -2.11 2.41
N ASN A 266 6.14 -3.18 2.04
CA ASN A 266 5.14 -3.20 0.99
C ASN A 266 3.75 -2.83 1.54
N GLU A 267 3.34 -3.41 2.65
CA GLU A 267 1.99 -3.20 3.16
C GLU A 267 1.88 -3.52 4.64
N ILE A 268 1.14 -2.69 5.38
CA ILE A 268 0.55 -3.05 6.67
C ILE A 268 -0.96 -3.16 6.44
N ARG A 269 -1.55 -4.31 6.74
CA ARG A 269 -2.96 -4.60 6.47
C ARG A 269 -3.71 -4.92 7.76
N LEU A 270 -4.85 -4.26 7.96
CA LEU A 270 -5.81 -4.61 8.99
C LEU A 270 -7.01 -5.27 8.34
N SER A 271 -7.13 -6.57 8.53
CA SER A 271 -8.23 -7.38 8.00
C SER A 271 -9.38 -7.49 9.01
N ASN A 272 -10.39 -8.27 8.69
CA ASN A 272 -11.58 -8.43 9.52
C ASN A 272 -11.21 -8.76 10.98
N ASN A 273 -11.76 -8.02 11.93
CA ASN A 273 -11.51 -8.11 13.38
C ASN A 273 -10.03 -7.92 13.79
N GLY A 274 -9.20 -7.41 12.88
CA GLY A 274 -7.83 -7.00 13.15
C GLY A 274 -7.78 -5.54 13.55
N ASN A 275 -7.17 -5.28 14.71
CA ASN A 275 -7.10 -3.95 15.30
C ASN A 275 -5.63 -3.52 15.46
N LEU A 276 -5.36 -2.25 15.21
CA LEU A 276 -4.07 -1.63 15.50
C LEU A 276 -4.28 -0.34 16.29
N VAL A 277 -3.63 -0.27 17.46
CA VAL A 277 -3.61 0.90 18.33
C VAL A 277 -2.25 1.57 18.22
N ILE A 278 -2.20 2.81 17.72
CA ILE A 278 -1.01 3.64 17.79
C ILE A 278 -1.10 4.47 19.08
N ASN A 279 -0.15 4.26 19.98
CA ASN A 279 -0.02 5.00 21.23
C ASN A 279 1.28 5.81 21.23
N GLY A 280 1.38 6.75 20.30
CA GLY A 280 2.55 7.62 20.12
C GLY A 280 3.69 6.99 19.31
N GLY A 281 3.52 5.78 18.79
CA GLY A 281 4.48 5.13 17.90
C GLY A 281 4.32 5.52 16.43
N THR A 282 5.04 4.81 15.56
CA THR A 282 5.10 5.09 14.12
C THR A 282 4.83 3.85 13.28
N LEU A 283 3.95 3.98 12.29
CA LEU A 283 3.82 3.01 11.19
C LEU A 283 4.57 3.53 9.97
N THR A 284 5.31 2.67 9.28
CA THR A 284 6.04 3.04 8.06
C THR A 284 5.81 2.01 6.95
N SER A 285 5.56 2.51 5.74
CA SER A 285 5.48 1.69 4.54
C SER A 285 5.92 2.49 3.32
N LEU A 286 6.57 1.84 2.35
CA LEU A 286 6.86 2.47 1.07
C LEU A 286 5.61 2.67 0.23
N ARG A 287 4.63 1.76 0.36
CA ARG A 287 3.37 1.84 -0.39
C ARG A 287 2.26 2.38 0.48
N TRP A 288 1.77 1.62 1.46
CA TRP A 288 0.59 2.02 2.22
C TRP A 288 0.33 1.22 3.49
N VAL A 289 -0.53 1.81 4.32
CA VAL A 289 -1.34 1.10 5.32
C VAL A 289 -2.74 0.91 4.75
N ASP A 290 -3.25 -0.32 4.77
CA ASP A 290 -4.53 -0.71 4.18
C ASP A 290 -5.50 -1.24 5.24
N ILE A 291 -6.57 -0.50 5.49
CA ILE A 291 -7.63 -0.89 6.44
C ILE A 291 -8.76 -1.52 5.62
N GLN A 292 -8.89 -2.84 5.71
CA GLN A 292 -9.94 -3.58 5.01
C GLN A 292 -11.26 -3.57 5.80
N PRO A 293 -12.38 -4.03 5.19
CA PRO A 293 -13.64 -4.16 5.91
C PRO A 293 -13.48 -4.98 7.19
N GLY A 294 -13.97 -4.44 8.31
CA GLY A 294 -13.87 -5.03 9.64
C GLY A 294 -12.52 -4.79 10.36
N GLY A 295 -11.54 -4.18 9.70
CA GLY A 295 -10.30 -3.73 10.32
C GLY A 295 -10.44 -2.38 11.01
N ILE A 296 -9.71 -2.18 12.11
CA ILE A 296 -9.78 -0.95 12.92
C ILE A 296 -8.37 -0.41 13.20
N LEU A 297 -8.11 0.81 12.75
CA LEU A 297 -6.94 1.58 13.15
C LEU A 297 -7.36 2.67 14.14
N GLN A 298 -6.69 2.78 15.28
CA GLN A 298 -7.05 3.78 16.28
C GLN A 298 -5.87 4.37 17.04
N GLY A 299 -6.10 5.53 17.67
CA GLY A 299 -5.18 6.18 18.58
C GLY A 299 -4.51 7.42 17.99
N HIS A 300 -3.26 7.68 18.39
CA HIS A 300 -2.49 8.86 17.99
C HIS A 300 -1.04 8.50 17.69
N GLY A 301 -0.37 9.25 16.82
CA GLY A 301 1.01 8.98 16.41
C GLY A 301 1.19 9.27 14.93
N ARG A 302 2.13 8.56 14.28
CA ARG A 302 2.50 8.85 12.89
C ARG A 302 2.33 7.65 11.98
N ILE A 303 1.85 7.92 10.77
CA ILE A 303 1.78 7.00 9.64
C ILE A 303 2.62 7.59 8.50
N GLU A 304 3.81 7.04 8.32
CA GLU A 304 4.77 7.41 7.28
C GLU A 304 4.46 6.71 5.94
N ALA A 305 3.20 6.75 5.53
CA ALA A 305 2.70 6.17 4.28
C ALA A 305 1.39 6.83 3.87
N SER A 306 0.85 6.43 2.71
CA SER A 306 -0.56 6.70 2.40
C SER A 306 -1.44 5.74 3.19
N LEU A 307 -2.60 6.21 3.65
CA LEU A 307 -3.57 5.42 4.41
C LEU A 307 -4.83 5.20 3.56
N TYR A 308 -5.13 3.94 3.25
CA TYR A 308 -6.36 3.54 2.57
C TYR A 308 -7.34 2.99 3.61
N ASN A 309 -8.49 3.62 3.73
CA ASN A 309 -9.53 3.25 4.67
C ASN A 309 -10.74 2.66 3.94
N ASN A 310 -11.01 1.38 4.19
CA ASN A 310 -12.24 0.65 3.86
C ASN A 310 -12.84 -0.04 5.11
N GLY A 311 -12.33 0.32 6.30
CA GLY A 311 -12.80 -0.16 7.59
C GLY A 311 -13.07 1.04 8.49
N ILE A 312 -12.43 1.07 9.67
CA ILE A 312 -12.58 2.16 10.62
C ILE A 312 -11.21 2.77 10.95
N VAL A 313 -11.12 4.09 10.85
CA VAL A 313 -10.03 4.89 11.42
C VAL A 313 -10.61 5.72 12.56
N SER A 314 -10.05 5.60 13.76
CA SER A 314 -10.50 6.32 14.95
C SER A 314 -9.38 7.20 15.52
N ALA A 315 -9.61 8.51 15.58
CA ALA A 315 -8.61 9.47 16.05
C ALA A 315 -9.15 10.35 17.20
N SER A 316 -8.27 10.77 18.12
CA SER A 316 -8.62 11.70 19.20
C SER A 316 -8.18 13.12 18.86
N GLY A 317 -8.99 14.11 19.22
CA GLY A 317 -8.74 15.53 18.96
C GLY A 317 -7.63 16.17 19.80
N LYS A 318 -7.18 15.51 20.88
CA LYS A 318 -6.14 16.03 21.78
C LYS A 318 -4.73 15.88 21.22
N ILE A 319 -4.45 14.73 20.59
CA ILE A 319 -3.19 14.44 19.92
C ILE A 319 -3.55 13.83 18.57
N PRO A 320 -3.18 14.47 17.45
CA PRO A 320 -3.62 14.02 16.14
C PRO A 320 -3.01 12.66 15.78
N LEU A 321 -3.74 11.92 14.97
CA LEU A 321 -3.17 10.90 14.11
C LEU A 321 -2.61 11.58 12.84
N GLU A 322 -1.31 11.46 12.62
CA GLU A 322 -0.62 12.12 11.50
C GLU A 322 -0.37 11.16 10.33
N VAL A 323 -0.90 11.47 9.15
CA VAL A 323 -0.67 10.75 7.89
C VAL A 323 0.24 11.58 6.99
N SER A 324 1.47 11.12 6.78
CA SER A 324 2.51 11.87 6.04
C SER A 324 2.24 12.03 4.54
N LYS A 325 1.46 11.12 3.94
CA LYS A 325 1.08 11.17 2.52
C LYS A 325 -0.43 11.38 2.40
N ASP A 326 -1.10 10.61 1.56
CA ASP A 326 -2.52 10.77 1.26
C ASP A 326 -3.40 9.89 2.14
N TYR A 327 -4.64 10.32 2.35
CA TYR A 327 -5.71 9.57 2.99
C TYR A 327 -6.85 9.31 1.99
N TYR A 328 -7.29 8.07 1.89
CA TYR A 328 -8.34 7.65 0.95
C TYR A 328 -9.44 6.90 1.68
N GLU A 329 -10.70 7.29 1.46
CA GLU A 329 -11.86 6.55 1.92
C GLU A 329 -12.61 5.87 0.78
N THR A 330 -13.10 4.66 1.05
CA THR A 330 -14.17 4.06 0.28
C THR A 330 -15.54 4.56 0.75
N LEU A 331 -16.60 4.13 0.05
CA LEU A 331 -17.98 4.49 0.40
C LEU A 331 -18.46 3.85 1.72
N ASP A 332 -17.85 2.73 2.12
CA ASP A 332 -18.21 1.95 3.30
C ASP A 332 -17.26 2.23 4.49
N ALA A 333 -16.21 3.01 4.24
CA ALA A 333 -15.27 3.44 5.25
C ALA A 333 -15.92 4.33 6.31
N ARG A 334 -15.32 4.33 7.49
CA ARG A 334 -15.71 5.19 8.60
C ARG A 334 -14.50 5.91 9.18
N LEU A 335 -14.65 7.22 9.38
CA LEU A 335 -13.77 8.02 10.22
C LEU A 335 -14.51 8.30 11.53
N SER A 336 -13.95 7.89 12.65
CA SER A 336 -14.44 8.22 13.99
C SER A 336 -13.52 9.25 14.63
N VAL A 337 -14.09 10.34 15.14
CA VAL A 337 -13.30 11.39 15.82
C VAL A 337 -13.84 11.63 17.22
N SER A 338 -12.98 11.41 18.21
CA SER A 338 -13.24 11.81 19.59
C SER A 338 -12.85 13.26 19.79
N ILE A 339 -13.81 14.14 20.07
CA ILE A 339 -13.59 15.56 20.33
C ILE A 339 -13.40 15.75 21.84
N GLU A 340 -12.22 16.20 22.22
CA GLU A 340 -11.81 16.40 23.61
C GLU A 340 -11.38 17.85 23.84
N GLY A 341 -12.12 18.57 24.68
CA GLY A 341 -11.82 19.97 25.01
C GLY A 341 -11.96 20.94 23.82
N ASP A 342 -11.40 22.16 23.96
CA ASP A 342 -11.53 23.23 22.96
C ASP A 342 -10.56 23.08 21.76
N THR A 343 -9.69 22.07 21.78
CA THR A 343 -8.73 21.79 20.70
C THR A 343 -9.23 20.62 19.88
N SER A 344 -9.25 20.73 18.56
CA SER A 344 -9.36 19.52 17.77
C SER A 344 -8.59 19.61 16.46
N THR A 345 -7.77 18.58 16.25
CA THR A 345 -7.49 18.02 14.94
C THR A 345 -7.35 16.53 15.22
N GLY A 346 -8.38 15.75 14.92
CA GLY A 346 -8.34 14.30 15.11
C GLY A 346 -7.38 13.66 14.11
N LEU A 347 -7.59 13.94 12.82
CA LEU A 347 -6.76 13.44 11.74
C LEU A 347 -6.01 14.59 11.06
N LYS A 348 -4.69 14.47 10.95
CA LYS A 348 -3.84 15.43 10.21
C LYS A 348 -3.20 14.72 9.03
N VAL A 349 -3.57 15.09 7.82
CA VAL A 349 -3.05 14.55 6.57
C VAL A 349 -2.12 15.60 5.95
N TYR A 350 -0.89 15.23 5.60
CA TYR A 350 0.05 16.17 4.98
C TYR A 350 -0.09 16.20 3.45
N GLY A 351 -0.61 15.13 2.85
CA GLY A 351 -1.03 15.08 1.45
C GLY A 351 -2.52 15.33 1.29
N LYS A 352 -3.08 14.67 0.28
CA LYS A 352 -4.49 14.80 -0.10
C LYS A 352 -5.38 13.88 0.73
N ALA A 353 -6.54 14.37 1.15
CA ALA A 353 -7.62 13.58 1.73
C ALA A 353 -8.78 13.44 0.74
N ILE A 354 -9.11 12.20 0.37
CA ILE A 354 -10.28 11.88 -0.46
C ILE A 354 -11.35 11.24 0.41
N LEU A 355 -12.42 11.99 0.65
CA LEU A 355 -13.52 11.63 1.54
C LEU A 355 -14.67 11.02 0.75
N ALA A 356 -15.19 9.91 1.24
CA ALA A 356 -16.31 9.21 0.64
C ALA A 356 -17.13 8.40 1.65
N GLY A 357 -16.60 8.17 2.86
CA GLY A 357 -17.21 7.32 3.87
C GLY A 357 -18.21 8.06 4.74
N THR A 358 -18.39 7.55 5.95
CA THR A 358 -19.23 8.16 7.00
C THR A 358 -18.36 8.68 8.13
N LEU A 359 -18.72 9.84 8.66
CA LEU A 359 -18.13 10.41 9.86
C LEU A 359 -18.98 10.03 11.09
N ASP A 360 -18.32 9.51 12.10
CA ASP A 360 -18.84 9.34 13.46
C ASP A 360 -18.08 10.23 14.43
N ILE A 361 -18.76 10.70 15.49
CA ILE A 361 -18.11 11.49 16.54
C ILE A 361 -18.45 10.97 17.94
N ALA A 362 -17.52 11.17 18.85
CA ALA A 362 -17.75 11.03 20.27
C ALA A 362 -17.30 12.31 20.99
N LEU A 363 -18.07 12.77 21.96
CA LEU A 363 -17.69 13.89 22.81
C LEU A 363 -17.21 13.36 24.16
N SER A 364 -16.05 13.83 24.61
CA SER A 364 -15.53 13.52 25.93
C SER A 364 -15.04 14.80 26.59
N ASN A 365 -15.53 15.07 27.80
CA ASN A 365 -15.16 16.25 28.59
C ASN A 365 -15.30 17.59 27.83
N LEU A 366 -16.24 17.68 26.89
CA LEU A 366 -16.48 18.87 26.08
C LEU A 366 -17.66 19.66 26.61
N SER A 367 -17.43 20.92 26.98
CA SER A 367 -18.50 21.91 27.10
C SER A 367 -18.77 22.51 25.73
N VAL A 368 -19.78 21.98 25.03
CA VAL A 368 -20.11 22.38 23.65
C VAL A 368 -20.45 23.87 23.63
N LYS A 369 -19.62 24.67 22.95
CA LYS A 369 -19.84 26.10 22.78
C LYS A 369 -20.56 26.33 21.47
N ALA A 370 -21.80 26.84 21.56
CA ALA A 370 -22.59 27.16 20.38
C ALA A 370 -21.79 28.00 19.37
N ASN A 371 -21.90 27.64 18.08
CA ASN A 371 -21.22 28.32 16.96
C ASN A 371 -19.68 28.31 17.01
N THR A 372 -19.05 27.51 17.87
CA THR A 372 -17.59 27.33 17.86
C THR A 372 -17.25 26.16 16.93
N PRO A 373 -16.45 26.36 15.87
CA PRO A 373 -16.03 25.28 14.99
C PRO A 373 -14.97 24.40 15.67
N TYR A 374 -15.12 23.09 15.54
CA TYR A 374 -14.17 22.07 15.97
C TYR A 374 -13.56 21.42 14.73
N THR A 375 -12.31 21.74 14.41
CA THR A 375 -11.61 21.15 13.26
C THR A 375 -11.33 19.66 13.52
N ILE A 376 -11.78 18.76 12.66
CA ILE A 376 -11.62 17.31 12.88
C ILE A 376 -10.60 16.69 11.94
N LEU A 377 -10.40 17.31 10.78
CA LEU A 377 -9.50 16.83 9.75
C LEU A 377 -8.81 18.02 9.08
N THR A 378 -7.49 17.93 8.90
CA THR A 378 -6.70 18.87 8.08
C THR A 378 -5.97 18.10 6.98
N ALA A 379 -5.86 18.69 5.80
CA ALA A 379 -5.18 18.11 4.63
C ALA A 379 -4.54 19.20 3.76
N SER A 380 -3.58 18.86 2.89
CA SER A 380 -3.10 19.80 1.87
C SER A 380 -4.20 20.13 0.86
N GLN A 381 -5.09 19.17 0.62
CA GLN A 381 -6.26 19.28 -0.23
C GLN A 381 -7.31 18.27 0.23
N ILE A 382 -8.56 18.70 0.31
CA ILE A 382 -9.74 17.86 0.54
C ILE A 382 -10.53 17.73 -0.76
N GLU A 383 -10.88 16.49 -1.10
CA GLU A 383 -11.82 16.16 -2.17
C GLU A 383 -12.93 15.25 -1.66
N GLY A 384 -14.14 15.45 -2.17
CA GLY A 384 -15.32 14.72 -1.72
C GLY A 384 -15.88 15.25 -0.40
N THR A 385 -16.90 14.56 0.11
CA THR A 385 -17.55 14.86 1.38
C THR A 385 -17.95 13.55 2.05
N PHE A 386 -18.17 13.60 3.36
CA PHE A 386 -18.78 12.47 4.06
C PHE A 386 -20.22 12.27 3.58
N ARG A 387 -20.71 11.03 3.69
CA ARG A 387 -22.06 10.62 3.26
C ARG A 387 -23.13 10.87 4.31
N ASN A 388 -22.76 11.49 5.43
CA ASN A 388 -23.66 11.90 6.50
C ASN A 388 -24.87 12.65 5.96
N LYS A 389 -26.07 12.23 6.37
CA LYS A 389 -27.32 12.79 5.88
C LYS A 389 -27.36 14.30 6.17
N ASN A 390 -27.69 15.08 5.14
CA ASN A 390 -27.76 16.53 5.23
C ASN A 390 -26.46 17.22 5.70
N GLN A 391 -25.30 16.57 5.60
CA GLN A 391 -24.05 17.07 6.19
C GLN A 391 -24.15 17.31 7.70
N HIS A 392 -24.83 16.41 8.41
CA HIS A 392 -24.95 16.45 9.86
C HIS A 392 -24.44 15.17 10.50
N VAL A 393 -23.81 15.31 11.66
CA VAL A 393 -23.39 14.20 12.51
C VAL A 393 -23.89 14.45 13.93
N THR A 394 -24.26 13.38 14.61
CA THR A 394 -24.74 13.41 15.99
C THR A 394 -23.78 12.62 16.86
N ASP A 395 -23.51 13.10 18.07
CA ASP A 395 -22.77 12.32 19.06
C ASP A 395 -23.66 11.26 19.75
N GLY A 396 -23.09 10.52 20.71
CA GLY A 396 -23.83 9.54 21.50
C GLY A 396 -24.87 10.13 22.47
N ASN A 397 -24.93 11.45 22.65
CA ASN A 397 -25.86 12.16 23.54
C ASN A 397 -26.89 13.00 22.76
N ASP A 398 -27.12 12.68 21.48
CA ASP A 398 -28.00 13.41 20.58
C ASP A 398 -27.61 14.88 20.29
N GLN A 399 -26.38 15.29 20.63
CA GLN A 399 -25.86 16.60 20.24
C GLN A 399 -25.57 16.61 18.74
N LEU A 400 -26.27 17.48 18.02
CA LEU A 400 -26.17 17.63 16.57
C LEU A 400 -25.05 18.62 16.18
N PHE A 401 -24.31 18.28 15.13
CA PHE A 401 -23.31 19.14 14.49
C PHE A 401 -23.54 19.20 12.98
N SER A 402 -23.34 20.38 12.41
CA SER A 402 -23.19 20.55 10.96
C SER A 402 -21.74 20.35 10.55
N ILE A 403 -21.51 19.66 9.44
CA ILE A 403 -20.18 19.39 8.87
C ILE A 403 -19.86 20.46 7.83
N HIS A 404 -18.74 21.15 8.02
CA HIS A 404 -18.25 22.21 7.15
C HIS A 404 -16.95 21.80 6.48
N TYR A 405 -16.83 22.14 5.18
CA TYR A 405 -15.67 21.80 4.35
C TYR A 405 -15.03 23.07 3.81
N THR A 406 -13.70 23.13 3.87
CA THR A 406 -12.88 24.06 3.10
C THR A 406 -11.96 23.27 2.17
N HIS A 407 -11.08 23.94 1.43
CA HIS A 407 -10.09 23.26 0.58
C HIS A 407 -9.11 22.39 1.39
N SER A 408 -8.90 22.70 2.69
CA SER A 408 -7.86 22.08 3.52
C SER A 408 -8.35 21.59 4.88
N GLU A 409 -9.61 21.82 5.25
CA GLU A 409 -10.12 21.50 6.58
C GLU A 409 -11.56 20.97 6.54
N VAL A 410 -11.84 20.00 7.43
CA VAL A 410 -13.22 19.65 7.83
C VAL A 410 -13.42 20.07 9.28
N SER A 411 -14.50 20.80 9.54
CA SER A 411 -14.86 21.27 10.87
C SER A 411 -16.31 20.94 11.21
N LEU A 412 -16.59 20.83 12.50
CA LEU A 412 -17.92 20.59 13.05
C LEU A 412 -18.40 21.83 13.80
N VAL A 413 -19.63 22.25 13.53
CA VAL A 413 -20.26 23.37 14.21
C VAL A 413 -21.50 22.87 14.94
N PRO A 414 -21.61 23.05 16.27
CA PRO A 414 -22.80 22.65 17.02
C PRO A 414 -24.05 23.33 16.49
N VAL A 415 -25.11 22.55 16.27
CA VAL A 415 -26.44 23.04 15.93
C VAL A 415 -27.22 23.29 17.22
N LYS A 416 -27.98 24.40 17.24
CA LYS A 416 -28.83 24.79 18.38
C LYS A 416 -30.13 24.02 18.45
#